data_AF-A0A2P4XHG0-F1
#
_entry.id   AF-A0A2P4XHG0-F1
#
_cell.length_a   1.000
_cell.length_b   1.000
_cell.length_c   1.000
_cell.angle_alpha   90.00
_cell.angle_beta   90.00
_cell.angle_gamma   90.00
#
_symmetry.space_group_name_H-M   'P 1'
#
loop_
_entity.id
_entity.type
_entity.pdbx_description
1 polymer ?
#
loop_
_entity_poly.entity_id
_entity_poly.type
_entity_poly.pdbx_seq_one_letter_code
_entity_poly.pdbx_strand_id
1 'polypeptide(L)'
;MAVVDTEKTNEDDEMLPPPPASAEPEADQARSSAVTSDGTAAVHAGDTADNANDRDSRPTMAMLLRQQETIRRDNAEVDAARRRVETPKPLAVDIEMIERQYAAGGDWSDIASCIHQSRPYELPRAKYDMVIETGKTFTKTPLTKIMAALVGKSYRNCALDRLYEQKRVGQVSKMPGGNLRLKLKDREACLKLERTTVSILGGVYPFKPFDVLASKFFLDVSNVDSDTDTDIILRRLYLLGCEPVYDTFRDVNLATGLTSATWRVYFRSRECPPPLVVNGSVCDQLVFSNKLYPAHGKDAPFASERLPFGFRSHHSIELKSPVSSNTEFARSAQTQSATRVASPPLARQHTRG
;
A
#
# COMPACT_ATOMS: atom_id res chain seq x y z
N MET A 1 -13.99 -53.61 24.28
CA MET A 1 -15.36 -54.06 24.62
C MET A 1 -16.31 -52.92 24.30
N ALA A 2 -17.24 -53.17 23.36
CA ALA A 2 -18.51 -52.50 23.01
C ALA A 2 -18.50 -50.95 22.87
N VAL A 3 -18.70 -50.32 21.69
CA VAL A 3 -19.82 -50.36 20.70
C VAL A 3 -21.14 -49.96 21.39
N VAL A 4 -21.82 -48.88 21.00
CA VAL A 4 -22.90 -48.77 19.98
C VAL A 4 -23.15 -47.25 19.77
N ASP A 5 -22.93 -46.64 18.61
CA ASP A 5 -23.76 -46.54 17.38
C ASP A 5 -25.16 -45.92 17.55
N THR A 6 -25.40 -44.81 16.83
CA THR A 6 -26.69 -44.56 16.17
C THR A 6 -26.50 -43.58 15.01
N GLU A 7 -26.49 -44.13 13.80
CA GLU A 7 -26.86 -43.45 12.57
C GLU A 7 -28.35 -43.10 12.57
N LYS A 8 -28.71 -41.98 11.94
CA LYS A 8 -29.85 -41.94 11.02
C LYS A 8 -29.71 -40.81 10.00
N THR A 9 -29.97 -41.20 8.77
CA THR A 9 -29.81 -40.54 7.47
C THR A 9 -31.09 -39.84 6.99
N ASN A 10 -30.96 -39.22 5.81
CA ASN A 10 -31.94 -38.80 4.79
C ASN A 10 -32.21 -37.29 4.77
N GLU A 11 -31.72 -36.55 3.76
CA GLU A 11 -32.10 -36.50 2.32
C GLU A 11 -33.28 -35.55 2.11
N ASP A 12 -33.01 -34.46 1.36
CA ASP A 12 -33.89 -33.55 0.60
C ASP A 12 -32.95 -32.40 0.17
N ASP A 13 -32.22 -32.44 -0.94
CA ASP A 13 -32.62 -32.36 -2.36
C ASP A 13 -33.60 -31.23 -2.66
N GLU A 14 -33.07 -30.02 -2.93
CA GLU A 14 -33.84 -28.94 -3.56
C GLU A 14 -33.03 -28.27 -4.69
N MET A 15 -33.10 -28.94 -5.84
CA MET A 15 -33.40 -28.41 -7.18
C MET A 15 -32.78 -27.08 -7.62
N LEU A 16 -31.72 -27.20 -8.43
CA LEU A 16 -31.31 -26.21 -9.43
C LEU A 16 -32.35 -26.13 -10.58
N PRO A 17 -32.69 -24.93 -11.11
CA PRO A 17 -33.48 -24.82 -12.33
C PRO A 17 -32.69 -25.24 -13.58
N PRO A 18 -33.36 -25.82 -14.60
CA PRO A 18 -32.73 -26.45 -15.76
C PRO A 18 -32.15 -25.44 -16.79
N PRO A 19 -31.23 -25.87 -17.66
CA PRO A 19 -30.66 -25.03 -18.70
C PRO A 19 -31.62 -24.87 -19.89
N PRO A 20 -31.67 -23.70 -20.55
CA PRO A 20 -32.38 -23.57 -21.82
C PRO A 20 -31.65 -24.33 -22.93
N ALA A 21 -32.42 -25.14 -23.65
CA ALA A 21 -32.02 -25.95 -24.78
C ALA A 21 -31.78 -25.13 -26.05
N SER A 22 -30.85 -25.67 -26.85
CA SER A 22 -30.47 -25.44 -28.24
C SER A 22 -31.49 -24.77 -29.17
N ALA A 23 -31.00 -23.77 -29.93
CA ALA A 23 -31.54 -23.40 -31.24
C ALA A 23 -30.41 -22.87 -32.15
N GLU A 24 -29.87 -23.76 -32.98
CA GLU A 24 -29.42 -23.47 -34.35
C GLU A 24 -30.32 -24.36 -35.26
N PRO A 25 -30.48 -24.12 -36.58
CA PRO A 25 -29.65 -23.30 -37.47
C PRO A 25 -30.45 -22.40 -38.44
N GLU A 26 -29.78 -21.49 -39.13
CA GLU A 26 -30.17 -21.18 -40.51
C GLU A 26 -28.95 -20.84 -41.36
N ALA A 27 -28.84 -21.58 -42.45
CA ALA A 27 -27.86 -21.44 -43.49
C ALA A 27 -28.24 -20.27 -44.39
N ASP A 28 -27.26 -19.56 -44.94
CA ASP A 28 -27.45 -19.02 -46.28
C ASP A 28 -26.19 -19.19 -47.13
N GLN A 29 -26.43 -19.80 -48.29
CA GLN A 29 -25.46 -20.02 -49.35
C GLN A 29 -25.51 -18.82 -50.30
N ALA A 30 -24.35 -18.35 -50.74
CA ALA A 30 -24.24 -17.73 -52.05
C ALA A 30 -22.93 -18.17 -52.71
N ARG A 31 -23.08 -19.09 -53.67
CA ARG A 31 -22.08 -19.44 -54.68
C ARG A 31 -22.21 -18.51 -55.89
N SER A 32 -21.13 -18.52 -56.68
CA SER A 32 -21.00 -18.21 -58.11
C SER A 32 -20.35 -16.83 -58.38
N SER A 33 -19.45 -16.66 -59.35
CA SER A 33 -19.20 -17.42 -60.58
C SER A 33 -17.74 -17.30 -61.03
N ALA A 34 -17.24 -18.35 -61.67
CA ALA A 34 -16.12 -18.29 -62.59
C ALA A 34 -16.53 -17.57 -63.89
N VAL A 35 -15.60 -16.80 -64.47
CA VAL A 35 -15.58 -16.49 -65.91
C VAL A 35 -14.17 -16.77 -66.41
N THR A 36 -14.11 -17.71 -67.35
CA THR A 36 -13.00 -18.01 -68.24
C THR A 36 -13.06 -17.07 -69.45
N SER A 37 -11.90 -16.65 -69.97
CA SER A 37 -11.75 -16.43 -71.41
C SER A 37 -10.29 -16.60 -71.82
N ASP A 38 -10.12 -17.53 -72.74
CA ASP A 38 -8.93 -17.98 -73.44
C ASP A 38 -8.49 -16.97 -74.52
N GLY A 39 -7.22 -17.01 -74.97
CA GLY A 39 -6.71 -16.06 -75.96
C GLY A 39 -5.23 -16.20 -76.34
N THR A 40 -4.94 -17.29 -77.04
CA THR A 40 -3.84 -17.63 -77.97
C THR A 40 -2.82 -16.58 -78.48
N ALA A 41 -1.55 -17.06 -78.49
CA ALA A 41 -0.52 -16.99 -79.55
C ALA A 41 0.22 -15.67 -79.90
N ALA A 42 1.56 -15.70 -79.76
CA ALA A 42 2.53 -15.77 -80.87
C ALA A 42 3.90 -15.10 -80.56
N VAL A 43 4.93 -15.93 -80.70
CA VAL A 43 6.37 -15.70 -80.94
C VAL A 43 6.78 -14.41 -81.69
N HIS A 44 7.84 -13.75 -81.21
CA HIS A 44 9.00 -13.37 -82.06
C HIS A 44 10.26 -13.08 -81.22
N ALA A 45 11.41 -13.17 -81.89
CA ALA A 45 12.73 -13.46 -81.35
C ALA A 45 13.74 -12.31 -81.56
N GLY A 46 14.87 -12.39 -80.83
CA GLY A 46 16.13 -11.65 -81.06
C GLY A 46 16.20 -10.31 -80.33
N ASP A 47 17.33 -9.83 -79.82
CA ASP A 47 18.71 -10.32 -79.78
C ASP A 47 19.46 -9.39 -78.78
N THR A 48 20.52 -9.92 -78.16
CA THR A 48 21.70 -9.26 -77.57
C THR A 48 21.63 -7.84 -76.97
N ALA A 49 21.99 -7.72 -75.68
CA ALA A 49 23.28 -7.15 -75.26
C ALA A 49 23.34 -6.95 -73.73
N ASP A 50 24.36 -7.56 -73.14
CA ASP A 50 24.83 -7.31 -71.77
C ASP A 50 25.41 -5.90 -71.58
N ASN A 51 25.34 -5.47 -70.32
CA ASN A 51 26.19 -4.52 -69.60
C ASN A 51 25.90 -3.01 -69.58
N ALA A 52 25.50 -2.58 -68.38
CA ALA A 52 26.18 -1.60 -67.51
C ALA A 52 25.18 -0.54 -66.96
N ASN A 53 24.59 -0.77 -65.80
CA ASN A 53 25.12 -0.35 -64.49
C ASN A 53 24.90 1.14 -64.21
N ASP A 54 23.67 1.49 -63.82
CA ASP A 54 23.46 2.41 -62.71
C ASP A 54 22.33 1.84 -61.86
N ARG A 55 22.72 1.02 -60.86
CA ARG A 55 21.77 0.48 -59.90
C ARG A 55 21.21 1.66 -59.14
N ASP A 56 19.99 2.03 -59.47
CA ASP A 56 19.12 2.87 -58.65
C ASP A 56 19.10 2.26 -57.25
N SER A 57 19.99 2.77 -56.38
CA SER A 57 20.33 2.20 -55.08
C SER A 57 19.27 2.56 -54.03
N ARG A 58 18.06 2.89 -54.51
CA ARG A 58 16.92 3.23 -53.68
C ARG A 58 16.24 1.92 -53.29
N PRO A 59 16.18 1.60 -51.99
CA PRO A 59 15.53 0.38 -51.54
C PRO A 59 14.06 0.40 -51.99
N THR A 60 13.65 -0.68 -52.66
CA THR A 60 12.26 -0.84 -53.09
C THR A 60 11.34 -0.90 -51.87
N MET A 61 10.05 -0.56 -52.03
CA MET A 61 9.09 -0.58 -50.92
C MET A 61 8.98 -1.96 -50.27
N ALA A 62 9.11 -3.03 -51.05
CA ALA A 62 9.17 -4.39 -50.51
C ALA A 62 10.42 -4.63 -49.63
N MET A 63 11.57 -4.05 -49.99
CA MET A 63 12.78 -4.12 -49.16
C MET A 63 12.63 -3.32 -47.87
N LEU A 64 12.01 -2.13 -47.92
CA LEU A 64 11.74 -1.33 -46.73
C LEU A 64 10.76 -2.02 -45.78
N LEU A 65 9.68 -2.62 -46.31
CA LEU A 65 8.71 -3.38 -45.51
C LEU A 65 9.35 -4.61 -44.87
N ARG A 66 10.17 -5.37 -45.63
CA ARG A 66 10.93 -6.50 -45.07
C ARG A 66 11.91 -6.04 -44.01
N GLN A 67 12.66 -4.97 -44.25
CA GLN A 67 13.61 -4.41 -43.28
C GLN A 67 12.89 -3.97 -42.00
N GLN A 68 11.73 -3.33 -42.11
CA GLN A 68 10.90 -2.96 -40.97
C GLN A 68 10.37 -4.20 -40.22
N GLU A 69 10.02 -5.26 -40.95
CA GLU A 69 9.60 -6.54 -40.35
C GLU A 69 10.75 -7.25 -39.63
N THR A 70 11.95 -7.25 -40.21
CA THR A 70 13.16 -7.78 -39.57
C THR A 70 13.48 -7.00 -38.31
N ILE A 71 13.49 -5.67 -38.35
CA ILE A 71 13.71 -4.81 -37.17
C ILE A 71 12.65 -5.07 -36.10
N ARG A 72 11.39 -5.28 -36.47
CA ARG A 72 10.32 -5.64 -35.52
C ARG A 72 10.57 -7.01 -34.89
N ARG A 73 11.03 -7.99 -35.67
CA ARG A 73 11.32 -9.35 -35.19
C ARG A 73 12.53 -9.37 -34.25
N ASP A 74 13.62 -8.70 -34.62
CA ASP A 74 14.83 -8.58 -33.80
C ASP A 74 14.52 -7.88 -32.47
N ASN A 75 13.76 -6.78 -32.51
CA ASN A 75 13.32 -6.09 -31.31
C ASN A 75 12.40 -6.97 -30.45
N ALA A 76 11.51 -7.75 -31.07
CA ALA A 76 10.64 -8.68 -30.37
C ALA A 76 11.42 -9.84 -29.73
N GLU A 77 12.47 -10.34 -30.38
CA GLU A 77 13.36 -11.37 -29.85
C GLU A 77 14.23 -10.84 -28.69
N VAL A 78 14.79 -9.64 -28.83
CA VAL A 78 15.55 -8.96 -27.76
C VAL A 78 14.64 -8.67 -26.56
N ASP A 79 13.42 -8.18 -26.80
CA ASP A 79 12.44 -7.95 -25.74
C ASP A 79 11.97 -9.27 -25.10
N ALA A 80 11.75 -10.33 -25.89
CA ALA A 80 11.39 -11.63 -25.38
C ALA A 80 12.50 -12.22 -24.51
N ALA A 81 13.76 -12.08 -24.92
CA ALA A 81 14.93 -12.48 -24.14
C ALA A 81 15.02 -11.71 -22.81
N ARG A 82 14.81 -10.38 -22.83
CA ARG A 82 14.78 -9.55 -21.62
C ARG A 82 13.61 -9.87 -20.68
N ARG A 83 12.51 -10.41 -21.20
CA ARG A 83 11.32 -10.81 -20.44
C ARG A 83 11.34 -12.26 -19.97
N ARG A 84 12.40 -13.03 -20.29
CA ARG A 84 12.52 -14.41 -19.82
C ARG A 84 12.58 -14.42 -18.30
N VAL A 85 11.69 -15.21 -17.71
CA VAL A 85 11.68 -15.48 -16.28
C VAL A 85 12.42 -16.79 -16.08
N GLU A 86 13.70 -16.70 -15.72
CA GLU A 86 14.56 -17.84 -15.42
C GLU A 86 15.20 -17.64 -14.04
N THR A 87 15.51 -18.73 -13.34
CA THR A 87 16.29 -18.68 -12.10
C THR A 87 17.77 -18.61 -12.48
N PRO A 88 18.44 -17.45 -12.34
CA PRO A 88 19.84 -17.33 -12.70
C PRO A 88 20.67 -18.20 -11.73
N LYS A 89 21.57 -19.01 -12.27
CA LYS A 89 22.48 -19.84 -11.45
C LYS A 89 23.81 -19.10 -11.25
N PRO A 90 24.38 -19.13 -10.03
CA PRO A 90 25.73 -18.63 -9.78
C PRO A 90 26.76 -19.48 -10.54
N LEU A 91 27.97 -18.95 -10.73
CA LEU A 91 29.06 -19.72 -11.33
C LEU A 91 29.53 -20.81 -10.36
N ALA A 92 29.89 -21.98 -10.90
CA ALA A 92 30.38 -23.09 -10.10
C ALA A 92 31.63 -22.72 -9.26
N VAL A 93 32.55 -21.94 -9.85
CA VAL A 93 33.77 -21.47 -9.17
C VAL A 93 33.46 -20.64 -7.92
N ASP A 94 32.43 -19.80 -7.96
CA ASP A 94 32.04 -18.95 -6.83
C ASP A 94 31.44 -19.80 -5.70
N ILE A 95 30.68 -20.84 -6.05
CA ILE A 95 30.13 -21.79 -5.07
C ILE A 95 31.24 -22.62 -4.42
N GLU A 96 32.19 -23.13 -5.20
CA GLU A 96 33.34 -23.85 -4.64
C GLU A 96 34.17 -22.95 -3.71
N MET A 97 34.31 -21.66 -4.03
CA MET A 97 35.00 -20.71 -3.15
C MET A 97 34.29 -20.56 -1.80
N ILE A 98 32.95 -20.45 -1.80
CA ILE A 98 32.14 -20.39 -0.58
C ILE A 98 32.28 -21.69 0.23
N GLU A 99 32.22 -22.85 -0.43
CA GLU A 99 32.38 -24.16 0.23
C GLU A 99 33.77 -24.33 0.85
N ARG A 100 34.84 -23.87 0.18
CA ARG A 100 36.20 -23.85 0.73
C ARG A 100 36.31 -22.95 1.97
N GLN A 101 35.63 -21.80 2.00
CA GLN A 101 35.59 -20.93 3.18
C GLN A 101 34.93 -21.63 4.38
N TYR A 102 33.83 -22.35 4.15
CA TYR A 102 33.23 -23.20 5.19
C TYR A 102 34.18 -24.30 5.67
N ALA A 103 34.85 -25.00 4.74
CA ALA A 103 35.79 -26.08 5.09
C ALA A 103 37.01 -25.57 5.87
N ALA A 104 37.45 -24.33 5.63
CA ALA A 104 38.55 -23.69 6.34
C ALA A 104 38.14 -23.10 7.71
N GLY A 105 36.85 -23.18 8.09
CA GLY A 105 36.34 -22.57 9.32
C GLY A 105 36.27 -21.03 9.28
N GLY A 106 36.05 -20.44 8.10
CA GLY A 106 35.97 -19.00 7.91
C GLY A 106 34.84 -18.32 8.69
N ASP A 107 35.00 -17.03 8.97
CA ASP A 107 33.98 -16.24 9.65
C ASP A 107 32.75 -15.99 8.75
N TRP A 108 31.59 -15.79 9.38
CA TRP A 108 30.36 -15.48 8.67
C TRP A 108 30.46 -14.21 7.82
N SER A 109 31.22 -13.21 8.24
CA SER A 109 31.37 -11.95 7.49
C SER A 109 32.01 -12.19 6.11
N ASP A 110 33.02 -13.05 6.05
CA ASP A 110 33.74 -13.41 4.83
C ASP A 110 32.89 -14.31 3.93
N ILE A 111 32.22 -15.30 4.53
CA ILE A 111 31.30 -16.20 3.83
C ILE A 111 30.13 -15.41 3.23
N ALA A 112 29.51 -14.52 4.01
CA ALA A 112 28.39 -13.69 3.56
C ALA A 112 28.81 -12.76 2.41
N SER A 113 30.04 -12.25 2.44
CA SER A 113 30.61 -11.44 1.36
C SER A 113 30.76 -12.26 0.07
N CYS A 114 31.30 -13.48 0.16
CA CYS A 114 31.40 -14.39 -0.99
C CYS A 114 30.01 -14.75 -1.55
N ILE A 115 29.03 -15.05 -0.67
CA ILE A 115 27.64 -15.30 -1.06
C ILE A 115 27.00 -14.09 -1.73
N HIS A 116 27.38 -12.87 -1.34
CA HIS A 116 26.85 -11.67 -1.98
C HIS A 116 27.42 -11.47 -3.38
N GLN A 117 28.73 -11.68 -3.54
CA GLN A 117 29.45 -11.54 -4.82
C GLN A 117 29.06 -12.61 -5.84
N SER A 118 28.74 -13.83 -5.40
CA SER A 118 28.36 -14.93 -6.30
C SER A 118 26.98 -14.79 -6.94
N ARG A 119 26.16 -13.82 -6.49
CA ARG A 119 24.79 -13.65 -6.98
C ARG A 119 24.78 -13.09 -8.40
N PRO A 120 24.11 -13.74 -9.35
CA PRO A 120 24.00 -13.22 -10.73
C PRO A 120 23.21 -11.91 -10.85
N TYR A 121 22.48 -11.53 -9.80
CA TYR A 121 21.70 -10.31 -9.75
C TYR A 121 21.56 -9.81 -8.31
N GLU A 122 21.33 -8.50 -8.16
CA GLU A 122 21.05 -7.91 -6.87
C GLU A 122 19.65 -8.28 -6.38
N LEU A 123 19.57 -8.81 -5.16
CA LEU A 123 18.28 -9.07 -4.54
C LEU A 123 17.54 -7.75 -4.27
N PRO A 124 16.31 -7.59 -4.77
CA PRO A 124 15.55 -6.37 -4.57
C PRO A 124 15.14 -6.22 -3.10
N ARG A 125 15.67 -5.21 -2.42
CA ARG A 125 15.29 -4.84 -1.04
C ARG A 125 14.07 -3.92 -1.01
N ALA A 126 12.93 -4.43 -1.49
CA ALA A 126 11.66 -3.68 -1.48
C ALA A 126 10.86 -3.91 -0.20
N LYS A 127 10.27 -2.84 0.36
CA LYS A 127 9.63 -2.86 1.69
C LYS A 127 8.16 -2.45 1.67
N TYR A 128 7.73 -1.70 0.67
CA TYR A 128 6.38 -1.13 0.63
C TYR A 128 5.46 -2.00 -0.23
N ASP A 129 4.32 -2.38 0.32
CA ASP A 129 3.34 -3.21 -0.36
C ASP A 129 2.33 -2.33 -1.09
N MET A 130 2.15 -2.58 -2.39
CA MET A 130 1.11 -1.99 -3.22
C MET A 130 0.25 -3.12 -3.77
N VAL A 131 -1.07 -2.98 -3.72
CA VAL A 131 -2.00 -4.04 -4.13
C VAL A 131 -2.67 -3.66 -5.43
N ILE A 132 -2.71 -4.60 -6.38
CA ILE A 132 -3.56 -4.52 -7.57
C ILE A 132 -4.82 -5.35 -7.29
N GLU A 133 -5.97 -4.71 -7.43
CA GLU A 133 -7.25 -5.36 -7.26
C GLU A 133 -7.64 -6.12 -8.52
N THR A 134 -7.34 -7.42 -8.52
CA THR A 134 -7.61 -8.32 -9.66
C THR A 134 -8.73 -9.31 -9.36
N GLY A 135 -9.28 -9.29 -8.14
CA GLY A 135 -10.24 -10.28 -7.68
C GLY A 135 -9.67 -11.69 -7.86
N LYS A 136 -10.47 -12.61 -8.40
CA LYS A 136 -10.05 -14.00 -8.63
C LYS A 136 -9.42 -14.26 -10.02
N THR A 137 -9.27 -13.25 -10.86
CA THR A 137 -8.92 -13.41 -12.29
C THR A 137 -7.63 -14.18 -12.51
N PHE A 138 -6.59 -13.93 -11.71
CA PHE A 138 -5.28 -14.57 -11.87
C PHE A 138 -5.04 -15.78 -10.98
N THR A 139 -6.07 -16.33 -10.34
CA THR A 139 -5.94 -17.48 -9.43
C THR A 139 -5.24 -18.65 -10.13
N LYS A 140 -5.71 -19.02 -11.33
CA LYS A 140 -5.17 -20.14 -12.13
C LYS A 140 -4.02 -19.75 -13.08
N THR A 141 -3.70 -18.46 -13.22
CA THR A 141 -2.67 -18.00 -14.17
C THR A 141 -1.27 -18.10 -13.56
N PRO A 142 -0.29 -18.79 -14.14
CA PRO A 142 1.05 -18.89 -13.57
C PRO A 142 1.69 -17.51 -13.33
N LEU A 143 2.42 -17.34 -12.20
CA LEU A 143 3.05 -16.06 -11.85
C LEU A 143 4.07 -15.61 -12.91
N THR A 144 4.76 -16.56 -13.55
CA THR A 144 5.69 -16.30 -14.66
C THR A 144 5.01 -15.59 -15.83
N LYS A 145 3.80 -16.03 -16.21
CA LYS A 145 2.98 -15.39 -17.25
C LYS A 145 2.54 -13.98 -16.86
N ILE A 146 2.22 -13.78 -15.58
CA ILE A 146 1.85 -12.47 -15.03
C ILE A 146 3.06 -11.52 -15.06
N MET A 147 4.23 -11.98 -14.62
CA MET A 147 5.48 -11.20 -14.65
C MET A 147 5.84 -10.77 -16.07
N ALA A 148 5.78 -11.70 -17.04
CA ALA A 148 6.03 -11.38 -18.44
C ALA A 148 5.04 -10.34 -18.99
N ALA A 149 3.76 -10.40 -18.59
CA ALA A 149 2.75 -9.45 -19.00
C ALA A 149 2.93 -8.06 -18.36
N LEU A 150 3.37 -8.00 -17.09
CA LEU A 150 3.61 -6.75 -16.38
C LEU A 150 4.80 -5.96 -16.94
N VAL A 151 5.84 -6.66 -17.39
CA VAL A 151 7.05 -6.07 -17.98
C VAL A 151 6.88 -5.81 -19.49
N GLY A 152 5.81 -6.34 -20.10
CA GLY A 152 5.55 -6.19 -21.52
C GLY A 152 5.10 -4.78 -21.89
N LYS A 153 5.81 -4.14 -22.84
CA LYS A 153 5.46 -2.82 -23.41
C LYS A 153 4.14 -2.77 -24.21
N SER A 154 3.47 -3.91 -24.36
CA SER A 154 2.22 -4.06 -25.12
C SER A 154 1.02 -3.40 -24.44
N TYR A 155 1.14 -3.06 -23.16
CA TYR A 155 0.08 -2.51 -22.34
C TYR A 155 0.53 -1.15 -21.82
N ARG A 156 -0.28 -0.09 -21.98
CA ARG A 156 0.07 1.33 -21.74
C ARG A 156 0.31 1.65 -20.24
N ASN A 157 1.23 0.96 -19.58
CA ASN A 157 1.50 1.02 -18.15
C ASN A 157 2.58 2.06 -17.80
N CYS A 158 2.49 3.27 -18.35
CA CYS A 158 3.59 4.25 -18.35
C CYS A 158 4.16 4.57 -16.94
N ALA A 159 3.32 4.61 -15.91
CA ALA A 159 3.77 4.84 -14.54
C ALA A 159 4.61 3.66 -14.02
N LEU A 160 4.16 2.43 -14.28
CA LEU A 160 4.85 1.21 -13.87
C LEU A 160 6.13 0.99 -14.69
N ASP A 161 6.11 1.28 -16.00
CA ASP A 161 7.28 1.20 -16.88
C ASP A 161 8.42 2.09 -16.37
N ARG A 162 8.13 3.34 -15.99
CA ARG A 162 9.11 4.25 -15.36
C ARG A 162 9.67 3.69 -14.06
N LEU A 163 8.85 3.01 -13.25
CA LEU A 163 9.32 2.39 -12.01
C LEU A 163 10.19 1.16 -12.27
N TYR A 164 9.96 0.42 -13.36
CA TYR A 164 10.86 -0.64 -13.80
C TYR A 164 12.20 -0.09 -14.31
N GLU A 165 12.19 0.98 -15.13
CA GLU A 165 13.41 1.67 -15.58
C GLU A 165 14.25 2.18 -14.41
N GLN A 166 13.60 2.71 -13.38
CA GLN A 166 14.25 3.18 -12.15
C GLN A 166 14.62 2.04 -11.17
N LYS A 167 14.37 0.76 -11.53
CA LYS A 167 14.58 -0.41 -10.68
C LYS A 167 13.91 -0.28 -9.30
N ARG A 168 12.74 0.36 -9.22
CA ARG A 168 11.98 0.61 -7.96
C ARG A 168 10.98 -0.47 -7.63
N VAL A 169 10.59 -1.30 -8.60
CA VAL A 169 9.80 -2.51 -8.38
C VAL A 169 10.72 -3.65 -7.97
N GLY A 170 10.42 -4.29 -6.84
CA GLY A 170 11.24 -5.36 -6.30
C GLY A 170 10.65 -6.75 -6.44
N GLN A 171 9.35 -6.91 -6.22
CA GLN A 171 8.73 -8.23 -6.25
C GLN A 171 7.28 -8.12 -6.70
N VAL A 172 6.78 -9.18 -7.34
CA VAL A 172 5.34 -9.41 -7.49
C VAL A 172 4.98 -10.78 -6.90
N SER A 173 3.83 -10.86 -6.23
CA SER A 173 3.31 -12.10 -5.67
C SER A 173 1.79 -12.14 -5.76
N LYS A 174 1.22 -13.35 -5.74
CA LYS A 174 -0.23 -13.54 -5.60
C LYS A 174 -0.61 -13.49 -4.12
N MET A 175 -1.71 -12.82 -3.80
CA MET A 175 -2.31 -12.82 -2.48
C MET A 175 -3.42 -13.87 -2.37
N PRO A 176 -3.70 -14.41 -1.16
CA PRO A 176 -4.94 -15.11 -0.90
C PRO A 176 -6.14 -14.28 -1.35
N GLY A 177 -7.10 -14.89 -2.04
CA GLY A 177 -8.23 -14.19 -2.67
C GLY A 177 -8.00 -13.74 -4.11
N GLY A 178 -6.79 -13.90 -4.65
CA GLY A 178 -6.48 -13.77 -6.08
C GLY A 178 -5.92 -12.42 -6.53
N ASN A 179 -5.88 -11.42 -5.63
CA ASN A 179 -5.23 -10.12 -5.87
C ASN A 179 -3.71 -10.27 -6.08
N LEU A 180 -3.09 -9.25 -6.67
CA LEU A 180 -1.63 -9.20 -6.80
C LEU A 180 -1.05 -8.18 -5.82
N ARG A 181 0.14 -8.47 -5.30
CA ARG A 181 0.95 -7.56 -4.50
C ARG A 181 2.23 -7.23 -5.25
N LEU A 182 2.53 -5.95 -5.40
CA LEU A 182 3.83 -5.46 -5.80
C LEU A 182 4.57 -4.93 -4.57
N LYS A 183 5.84 -5.33 -4.39
CA LYS A 183 6.74 -4.70 -3.44
C LYS A 183 7.55 -3.62 -4.13
N LEU A 184 7.53 -2.41 -3.57
CA LEU A 184 8.25 -1.23 -4.04
C LEU A 184 9.35 -0.84 -3.05
N LYS A 185 10.44 -0.26 -3.58
CA LYS A 185 11.62 0.14 -2.78
C LYS A 185 11.37 1.34 -1.87
N ASP A 186 10.47 2.23 -2.27
CA ASP A 186 10.22 3.47 -1.57
C ASP A 186 8.73 3.88 -1.62
N ARG A 187 8.38 4.84 -0.76
CA ARG A 187 7.01 5.32 -0.59
C ARG A 187 6.50 6.16 -1.76
N GLU A 188 7.38 6.93 -2.40
CA GLU A 188 6.99 7.82 -3.50
C GLU A 188 6.54 7.00 -4.73
N ALA A 189 7.13 5.83 -4.95
CA ALA A 189 6.68 4.87 -5.96
C ALA A 189 5.24 4.41 -5.70
N CYS A 190 4.88 4.13 -4.44
CA CYS A 190 3.51 3.77 -4.07
C CYS A 190 2.54 4.91 -4.41
N LEU A 191 2.87 6.15 -4.02
CA LEU A 191 2.02 7.31 -4.28
C LEU A 191 1.82 7.59 -5.77
N LYS A 192 2.80 7.28 -6.62
CA LYS A 192 2.68 7.40 -8.08
C LYS A 192 1.74 6.37 -8.71
N LEU A 193 1.59 5.20 -8.09
CA LEU A 193 0.71 4.13 -8.57
C LEU A 193 -0.69 4.21 -7.95
N GLU A 194 -0.81 4.81 -6.77
CA GLU A 194 -2.10 5.02 -6.11
C GLU A 194 -3.10 5.73 -7.04
N ARG A 195 -4.35 5.26 -7.05
CA ARG A 195 -5.44 5.75 -7.92
C ARG A 195 -5.16 5.64 -9.43
N THR A 196 -4.15 4.87 -9.84
CA THR A 196 -3.91 4.52 -11.24
C THR A 196 -4.40 3.09 -11.54
N THR A 197 -4.37 2.72 -12.81
CA THR A 197 -4.69 1.37 -13.28
C THR A 197 -3.50 0.74 -13.99
N VAL A 198 -3.45 -0.58 -13.99
CA VAL A 198 -2.49 -1.38 -14.74
C VAL A 198 -3.23 -2.34 -15.67
N SER A 199 -2.74 -2.43 -16.89
CA SER A 199 -3.21 -3.38 -17.89
C SER A 199 -2.38 -4.66 -17.84
N ILE A 200 -3.03 -5.80 -17.62
CA ILE A 200 -2.40 -7.11 -17.49
C ILE A 200 -3.21 -8.13 -18.29
N LEU A 201 -2.57 -8.78 -19.28
CA LEU A 201 -3.20 -9.82 -20.10
C LEU A 201 -4.55 -9.37 -20.72
N GLY A 202 -4.61 -8.11 -21.17
CA GLY A 202 -5.81 -7.50 -21.77
C GLY A 202 -6.85 -6.95 -20.80
N GLY A 203 -6.77 -7.27 -19.50
CA GLY A 203 -7.63 -6.66 -18.48
C GLY A 203 -7.03 -5.36 -17.93
N VAL A 204 -7.87 -4.50 -17.37
CA VAL A 204 -7.48 -3.25 -16.68
C VAL A 204 -7.86 -3.37 -15.21
N TYR A 205 -6.89 -3.16 -14.32
CA TYR A 205 -7.06 -3.38 -12.88
C TYR A 205 -6.57 -2.17 -12.09
N PRO A 206 -7.33 -1.69 -11.08
CA PRO A 206 -6.90 -0.56 -10.27
C PRO A 206 -5.87 -0.98 -9.22
N PHE A 207 -4.98 -0.05 -8.89
CA PHE A 207 -4.20 -0.12 -7.66
C PHE A 207 -5.06 0.32 -6.48
N LYS A 208 -5.00 -0.41 -5.36
CA LYS A 208 -5.66 -0.01 -4.12
C LYS A 208 -5.00 1.24 -3.52
N PRO A 209 -5.75 2.05 -2.74
CA PRO A 209 -5.17 3.13 -1.96
C PRO A 209 -4.00 2.65 -1.12
N PHE A 210 -2.92 3.41 -1.10
CA PHE A 210 -1.73 3.03 -0.37
C PHE A 210 -1.90 3.42 1.10
N ASP A 211 -1.80 2.44 1.99
CA ASP A 211 -1.94 2.68 3.43
C ASP A 211 -0.69 3.39 3.99
N VAL A 212 -0.74 4.73 3.95
CA VAL A 212 0.29 5.60 4.54
C VAL A 212 0.27 5.61 6.07
N LEU A 213 -0.83 5.14 6.69
CA LEU A 213 -1.05 5.18 8.12
C LEU A 213 -0.48 3.93 8.82
N ALA A 214 -0.34 2.79 8.12
CA ALA A 214 0.20 1.54 8.66
C ALA A 214 1.51 1.70 9.46
N SER A 215 2.41 2.58 8.99
CA SER A 215 3.70 2.82 9.65
C SER A 215 3.64 3.82 10.81
N LYS A 216 2.55 4.56 10.98
CA LYS A 216 2.41 5.61 11.98
C LYS A 216 2.07 5.02 13.35
N PHE A 217 2.45 5.75 14.39
CA PHE A 217 1.92 5.52 15.72
C PHE A 217 0.46 5.99 15.76
N PHE A 218 -0.38 5.24 16.46
CA PHE A 218 -1.76 5.63 16.72
C PHE A 218 -2.11 5.44 18.20
N LEU A 219 -3.12 6.18 18.65
CA LEU A 219 -3.74 6.05 19.96
C LEU A 219 -5.23 5.78 19.75
N ASP A 220 -5.71 4.63 20.25
CA ASP A 220 -7.13 4.28 20.31
C ASP A 220 -7.71 4.81 21.61
N VAL A 221 -8.73 5.66 21.52
CA VAL A 221 -9.45 6.25 22.65
C VAL A 221 -10.85 5.65 22.68
N SER A 222 -11.16 4.91 23.75
CA SER A 222 -12.44 4.21 23.91
C SER A 222 -13.50 5.09 24.57
N ASN A 223 -14.77 4.69 24.42
CA ASN A 223 -15.94 5.35 25.00
C ASN A 223 -16.07 6.82 24.58
N VAL A 224 -15.77 7.12 23.32
CA VAL A 224 -16.03 8.43 22.74
C VAL A 224 -17.47 8.44 22.23
N ASP A 225 -18.32 9.20 22.91
CA ASP A 225 -19.73 9.39 22.58
C ASP A 225 -19.90 10.26 21.32
N SER A 226 -21.05 10.17 20.66
CA SER A 226 -21.34 10.96 19.44
C SER A 226 -21.50 12.46 19.69
N ASP A 227 -21.74 12.88 20.94
CA ASP A 227 -21.79 14.28 21.36
C ASP A 227 -20.41 14.85 21.75
N THR A 228 -19.38 14.00 21.78
CA THR A 228 -18.01 14.43 22.11
C THR A 228 -17.37 15.07 20.89
N ASP A 229 -17.03 16.36 21.00
CA ASP A 229 -16.28 17.08 19.97
C ASP A 229 -14.81 16.63 19.97
N THR A 230 -14.50 15.69 19.06
CA THR A 230 -13.16 15.13 18.88
C THR A 230 -12.17 16.14 18.34
N ASP A 231 -12.60 17.20 17.64
CA ASP A 231 -11.70 18.24 17.12
C ASP A 231 -11.05 19.03 18.25
N ILE A 232 -11.79 19.26 19.35
CA ILE A 232 -11.22 19.91 20.54
C ILE A 232 -10.15 19.00 21.17
N ILE A 233 -10.43 17.70 21.31
CA ILE A 233 -9.46 16.74 21.85
C ILE A 233 -8.22 16.67 20.95
N LEU A 234 -8.40 16.60 19.64
CA LEU A 234 -7.33 16.59 18.65
C LEU A 234 -6.46 17.85 18.74
N ARG A 235 -7.09 19.03 18.85
CA ARG A 235 -6.39 20.30 19.07
C ARG A 235 -5.61 20.31 20.39
N ARG A 236 -6.12 19.67 21.45
CA ARG A 236 -5.40 19.58 22.73
C ARG A 236 -4.21 18.65 22.66
N LEU A 237 -4.31 17.54 21.94
CA LEU A 237 -3.16 16.70 21.62
C LEU A 237 -2.12 17.50 20.84
N TYR A 238 -2.54 18.31 19.86
CA TYR A 238 -1.64 19.23 19.15
C TYR A 238 -0.91 20.20 20.09
N LEU A 239 -1.66 20.87 20.97
CA LEU A 239 -1.08 21.82 21.93
C LEU A 239 -0.20 21.17 22.99
N LEU A 240 -0.38 19.87 23.25
CA LEU A 240 0.50 19.08 24.12
C LEU A 240 1.86 18.79 23.45
N GLY A 241 2.01 19.14 22.17
CA GLY A 241 3.20 18.84 21.37
C GLY A 241 3.11 17.49 20.67
N CYS A 242 1.96 16.81 20.71
CA CYS A 242 1.71 15.68 19.83
C CYS A 242 1.41 16.22 18.43
N GLU A 243 1.85 15.55 17.38
CA GLU A 243 1.61 16.02 16.00
C GLU A 243 0.58 15.11 15.32
N PRO A 244 -0.73 15.24 15.63
CA PRO A 244 -1.75 14.45 14.97
C PRO A 244 -1.79 14.76 13.47
N VAL A 245 -2.07 13.75 12.64
CA VAL A 245 -2.12 13.90 11.18
C VAL A 245 -3.41 13.38 10.57
N TYR A 246 -4.13 12.53 11.27
CA TYR A 246 -5.40 11.95 10.83
C TYR A 246 -6.09 11.32 12.03
N ASP A 247 -7.41 11.36 12.07
CA ASP A 247 -8.22 10.68 13.06
C ASP A 247 -9.46 10.07 12.41
N THR A 248 -9.99 9.02 13.02
CA THR A 248 -11.19 8.33 12.54
C THR A 248 -11.74 7.43 13.63
N PHE A 249 -13.02 7.09 13.59
CA PHE A 249 -13.51 5.99 14.40
C PHE A 249 -13.02 4.66 13.83
N ARG A 250 -12.70 3.71 14.72
CA ARG A 250 -12.05 2.44 14.36
C ARG A 250 -12.87 1.63 13.36
N ASP A 251 -14.19 1.65 13.53
CA ASP A 251 -15.14 0.99 12.67
C ASP A 251 -16.17 2.02 12.20
N VAL A 252 -16.30 2.17 10.88
CA VAL A 252 -17.25 3.10 10.26
C VAL A 252 -17.99 2.37 9.16
N ASN A 253 -19.32 2.31 9.27
CA ASN A 253 -20.16 1.93 8.16
C ASN A 253 -20.34 3.16 7.25
N LEU A 254 -19.58 3.22 6.16
CA LEU A 254 -19.62 4.35 5.22
C LEU A 254 -20.99 4.52 4.52
N ALA A 255 -21.82 3.48 4.48
CA ALA A 255 -23.16 3.57 3.87
C ALA A 255 -24.18 4.23 4.82
N THR A 256 -24.06 4.02 6.13
CA THR A 256 -25.02 4.54 7.12
C THR A 256 -24.47 5.67 8.00
N GLY A 257 -23.16 5.88 8.01
CA GLY A 257 -22.48 6.78 8.94
C GLY A 257 -22.33 6.24 10.37
N LEU A 258 -22.76 5.00 10.65
CA LEU A 258 -22.64 4.40 11.98
C LEU A 258 -21.17 4.17 12.34
N THR A 259 -20.75 4.67 13.51
CA THR A 259 -19.38 4.53 14.02
C THR A 259 -19.34 3.68 15.30
N SER A 260 -18.20 3.04 15.58
CA SER A 260 -17.92 2.50 16.91
C SER A 260 -17.54 3.60 17.90
N ALA A 261 -17.61 3.33 19.20
CA ALA A 261 -17.21 4.28 20.25
C ALA A 261 -15.69 4.34 20.49
N THR A 262 -14.88 3.76 19.60
CA THR A 262 -13.41 3.82 19.66
C THR A 262 -12.90 4.77 18.60
N TRP A 263 -12.36 5.91 19.03
CA TRP A 263 -11.77 6.93 18.19
C TRP A 263 -10.25 6.74 18.10
N ARG A 264 -9.71 6.64 16.89
CA ARG A 264 -8.29 6.44 16.63
C ARG A 264 -7.66 7.73 16.13
N VAL A 265 -6.58 8.15 16.77
CA VAL A 265 -5.73 9.26 16.32
C VAL A 265 -4.40 8.74 15.83
N TYR A 266 -4.01 9.11 14.61
CA TYR A 266 -2.70 8.85 14.05
C TYR A 266 -1.79 10.06 14.20
N PHE A 267 -0.54 9.82 14.56
CA PHE A 267 0.47 10.86 14.75
C PHE A 267 1.50 10.86 13.62
N ARG A 268 2.23 11.97 13.47
CA ARG A 268 3.25 12.11 12.42
C ARG A 268 4.34 11.05 12.56
N SER A 269 4.73 10.77 13.81
CA SER A 269 5.77 9.82 14.20
C SER A 269 5.38 8.35 13.96
N ARG A 270 6.39 7.49 13.88
CA ARG A 270 6.23 6.01 13.89
C ARG A 270 6.24 5.45 15.32
N GLU A 271 6.84 6.19 16.23
CA GLU A 271 6.97 5.86 17.66
C GLU A 271 6.00 6.72 18.47
N CYS A 272 5.76 6.31 19.72
CA CYS A 272 4.93 7.07 20.66
C CYS A 272 5.48 8.51 20.82
N PRO A 273 4.67 9.55 20.56
CA PRO A 273 5.06 10.93 20.86
C PRO A 273 5.51 11.09 22.32
N PRO A 274 6.65 11.75 22.60
CA PRO A 274 7.13 11.93 23.97
C PRO A 274 6.11 12.50 24.96
N PRO A 275 5.23 13.45 24.58
CA PRO A 275 4.23 13.97 25.52
C PRO A 275 3.14 12.96 25.90
N LEU A 276 3.02 11.83 25.19
CA LEU A 276 2.11 10.74 25.54
C LEU A 276 2.74 9.71 26.49
N VAL A 277 4.02 9.87 26.85
CA VAL A 277 4.70 8.95 27.77
C VAL A 277 4.62 9.51 29.19
N VAL A 278 3.97 8.77 30.08
CA VAL A 278 3.81 9.10 31.50
C VAL A 278 4.42 7.97 32.33
N ASN A 279 5.33 8.30 33.25
CA ASN A 279 6.01 7.31 34.10
C ASN A 279 6.66 6.15 33.30
N GLY A 280 7.24 6.45 32.13
CA GLY A 280 7.92 5.47 31.29
C GLY A 280 7.01 4.60 30.42
N SER A 281 5.68 4.78 30.50
CA SER A 281 4.69 4.03 29.72
C SER A 281 3.86 4.95 28.85
N VAL A 282 3.32 4.44 27.74
CA VAL A 282 2.31 5.17 26.96
C VAL A 282 1.09 5.43 27.83
N CYS A 283 0.50 6.62 27.71
CA CYS A 283 -0.72 6.96 28.43
C CYS A 283 -1.85 5.98 28.12
N ASP A 284 -2.54 5.56 29.17
CA ASP A 284 -3.66 4.62 29.11
C ASP A 284 -5.01 5.28 29.35
N GLN A 285 -5.02 6.60 29.59
CA GLN A 285 -6.24 7.36 29.86
C GLN A 285 -6.05 8.84 29.49
N LEU A 286 -7.02 9.40 28.78
CA LEU A 286 -7.15 10.84 28.57
C LEU A 286 -8.26 11.38 29.46
N VAL A 287 -7.99 12.49 30.14
CA VAL A 287 -8.98 13.22 30.94
C VAL A 287 -9.34 14.49 30.17
N PHE A 288 -10.60 14.63 29.77
CA PHE A 288 -11.09 15.80 29.05
C PHE A 288 -12.51 16.14 29.50
N SER A 289 -12.77 17.42 29.75
CA SER A 289 -14.08 17.90 30.24
C SER A 289 -14.61 17.11 31.45
N ASN A 290 -13.71 16.78 32.38
CA ASN A 290 -13.99 15.97 33.58
C ASN A 290 -14.51 14.53 33.29
N LYS A 291 -14.40 14.06 32.04
CA LYS A 291 -14.64 12.68 31.63
C LYS A 291 -13.32 11.94 31.49
N LEU A 292 -13.33 10.64 31.79
CA LEU A 292 -12.20 9.73 31.66
C LEU A 292 -12.37 8.86 30.42
N TYR A 293 -11.42 8.93 29.50
CA TYR A 293 -11.41 8.14 28.27
C TYR A 293 -10.25 7.14 28.31
N PRO A 294 -10.50 5.83 28.36
CA PRO A 294 -9.44 4.82 28.25
C PRO A 294 -8.71 4.97 26.90
N ALA A 295 -7.39 4.86 26.91
CA ALA A 295 -6.55 5.02 25.73
C ALA A 295 -5.60 3.83 25.57
N HIS A 296 -5.27 3.49 24.32
CA HIS A 296 -4.36 2.39 24.00
C HIS A 296 -3.45 2.79 22.84
N GLY A 297 -2.15 2.83 23.11
CA GLY A 297 -1.14 3.11 22.10
C GLY A 297 -0.84 1.90 21.22
N LYS A 298 -0.50 2.15 19.97
CA LYS A 298 0.00 1.12 19.05
C LYS A 298 1.14 0.32 19.68
N ASP A 299 1.04 -1.00 19.63
CA ASP A 299 2.01 -1.97 20.15
C ASP A 299 2.33 -1.83 21.65
N ALA A 300 1.58 -0.99 22.38
CA ALA A 300 1.71 -0.90 23.82
C ALA A 300 1.17 -2.20 24.46
N PRO A 301 1.84 -2.75 25.49
CA PRO A 301 1.24 -3.82 26.26
C PRO A 301 -0.11 -3.36 26.81
N PHE A 302 -1.07 -4.28 26.94
CA PHE A 302 -2.29 -4.06 27.71
C PHE A 302 -1.93 -3.96 29.21
N ALA A 303 -1.19 -2.92 29.58
CA ALA A 303 -0.69 -2.69 30.94
C ALA A 303 -1.71 -1.96 31.82
N SER A 304 -2.75 -1.38 31.21
CA SER A 304 -3.95 -1.02 31.96
C SER A 304 -4.70 -2.31 32.26
N GLU A 305 -4.50 -2.89 33.44
CA GLU A 305 -5.62 -3.51 34.14
C GLU A 305 -6.83 -2.62 33.90
N ARG A 306 -7.98 -3.21 33.52
CA ARG A 306 -9.22 -2.46 33.35
C ARG A 306 -9.48 -1.74 34.65
N LEU A 307 -9.00 -0.49 34.75
CA LEU A 307 -9.15 0.30 35.95
C LEU A 307 -10.64 0.29 36.23
N PRO A 308 -11.06 -0.01 37.46
CA PRO A 308 -12.46 -0.01 37.78
C PRO A 308 -13.07 1.32 37.34
N PHE A 309 -14.33 1.28 36.91
CA PHE A 309 -15.00 2.47 36.40
C PHE A 309 -14.84 3.65 37.36
N GLY A 310 -14.39 4.80 36.83
CA GLY A 310 -14.18 6.03 37.60
C GLY A 310 -12.78 6.19 38.23
N PHE A 311 -11.90 5.18 38.16
CA PHE A 311 -10.53 5.31 38.64
C PHE A 311 -9.63 6.04 37.65
N ARG A 312 -8.82 6.96 38.17
CA ARG A 312 -7.83 7.71 37.41
C ARG A 312 -6.53 6.94 37.35
N SER A 313 -5.98 6.74 36.15
CA SER A 313 -4.69 6.07 35.98
C SER A 313 -3.52 6.94 36.44
N HIS A 314 -2.47 6.29 36.94
CA HIS A 314 -1.15 6.90 37.13
C HIS A 314 -0.46 7.28 35.82
N HIS A 315 -0.94 6.75 34.69
CA HIS A 315 -0.49 7.10 33.34
C HIS A 315 -1.50 8.01 32.60
N SER A 316 -2.42 8.65 33.34
CA SER A 316 -3.42 9.54 32.76
C SER A 316 -2.84 10.89 32.32
N ILE A 317 -3.34 11.42 31.21
CA ILE A 317 -3.02 12.76 30.70
C ILE A 317 -4.26 13.64 30.79
N GLU A 318 -4.09 14.82 31.40
CA GLU A 318 -5.16 15.81 31.50
C GLU A 318 -5.10 16.82 30.35
N LEU A 319 -6.08 16.74 29.47
CA LEU A 319 -6.28 17.68 28.37
C LEU A 319 -7.11 18.84 28.89
N LYS A 320 -6.45 19.95 29.24
CA LYS A 320 -7.12 21.15 29.77
C LYS A 320 -8.21 21.63 28.81
N SER A 321 -9.44 21.75 29.30
CA SER A 321 -10.54 22.37 28.55
C SER A 321 -10.21 23.85 28.23
N PRO A 322 -10.69 24.44 27.12
CA PRO A 322 -10.67 25.89 26.97
C PRO A 322 -11.60 26.49 28.02
N VAL A 323 -11.08 26.75 29.22
CA VAL A 323 -11.65 27.78 30.06
C VAL A 323 -11.30 29.10 29.38
N SER A 324 -12.34 29.84 28.95
CA SER A 324 -12.22 31.24 28.59
C SER A 324 -11.32 31.92 29.62
N SER A 325 -10.14 32.35 29.21
CA SER A 325 -9.19 33.05 30.05
C SER A 325 -9.80 34.38 30.49
N ASN A 326 -10.58 34.36 31.57
CA ASN A 326 -11.13 35.58 32.17
C ASN A 326 -11.29 35.48 33.70
N THR A 327 -10.47 34.67 34.36
CA THR A 327 -10.53 34.57 35.83
C THR A 327 -9.18 34.38 36.54
N GLU A 328 -8.05 34.63 35.87
CA GLU A 328 -6.74 34.73 36.56
C GLU A 328 -6.21 36.16 36.71
N PHE A 329 -6.86 37.18 36.12
CA PHE A 329 -6.52 38.59 36.35
C PHE A 329 -7.35 39.29 37.45
N ALA A 330 -8.33 38.60 38.06
CA ALA A 330 -9.23 39.21 39.05
C ALA A 330 -8.94 38.82 40.51
N ARG A 331 -7.88 38.04 40.80
CA ARG A 331 -7.48 37.69 42.18
C ARG A 331 -6.20 38.35 42.68
N SER A 332 -5.57 39.22 41.89
CA SER A 332 -4.40 40.00 42.31
C SER A 332 -4.72 41.44 42.75
N ALA A 333 -6.00 41.85 42.74
CA ALA A 333 -6.42 43.21 43.13
C ALA A 333 -7.19 43.28 44.47
N GLN A 334 -7.32 42.18 45.20
CA GLN A 334 -8.07 42.14 46.47
C GLN A 334 -7.25 41.62 47.68
N THR A 335 -5.92 41.79 47.62
CA THR A 335 -5.03 41.53 48.76
C THR A 335 -4.08 42.70 49.02
N GLN A 336 -4.56 43.93 48.90
CA GLN A 336 -3.89 45.13 49.44
C GLN A 336 -4.90 46.12 50.06
N SER A 337 -5.75 45.64 50.97
CA SER A 337 -6.50 46.54 51.85
C SER A 337 -7.06 45.79 53.06
N ALA A 338 -6.19 45.14 53.82
CA ALA A 338 -6.43 44.79 55.21
C ALA A 338 -5.10 44.38 55.86
N THR A 339 -4.48 45.27 56.65
CA THR A 339 -4.14 45.05 58.07
C THR A 339 -3.11 46.08 58.56
N ARG A 340 -3.57 46.88 59.55
CA ARG A 340 -2.83 47.59 60.62
C ARG A 340 -1.84 48.71 60.26
N VAL A 341 -2.12 49.90 60.79
CA VAL A 341 -1.49 50.37 62.06
C VAL A 341 -2.54 51.12 62.89
N ALA A 342 -2.89 50.58 64.06
CA ALA A 342 -3.47 51.35 65.15
C ALA A 342 -2.33 51.83 66.03
N SER A 343 -2.29 53.12 66.35
CA SER A 343 -1.42 53.74 67.36
C SER A 343 -2.26 54.68 68.24
N PRO A 344 -1.89 54.82 69.53
CA PRO A 344 -2.82 55.18 70.61
C PRO A 344 -3.07 56.69 70.75
N PRO A 345 -4.10 57.11 71.51
CA PRO A 345 -4.51 58.52 71.56
C PRO A 345 -3.57 59.39 72.41
N LEU A 346 -3.28 60.58 71.89
CA LEU A 346 -2.59 61.67 72.58
C LEU A 346 -3.44 62.23 73.73
N ALA A 347 -2.78 62.42 74.87
CA ALA A 347 -3.28 63.19 76.00
C ALA A 347 -3.52 64.66 75.62
N ARG A 348 -4.70 65.16 75.99
CA ARG A 348 -5.05 66.59 75.98
C ARG A 348 -4.29 67.32 77.08
N GLN A 349 -3.49 68.31 76.72
CA GLN A 349 -3.16 69.42 77.62
C GLN A 349 -4.04 70.63 77.30
N HIS A 350 -4.53 71.22 78.39
CA HIS A 350 -5.44 72.35 78.49
C HIS A 350 -4.88 73.66 77.93
N THR A 351 -5.77 74.50 77.42
CA THR A 351 -5.67 75.97 77.45
C THR A 351 -6.92 76.45 78.20
N ARG A 352 -6.87 77.26 79.26
CA ARG A 352 -6.51 78.69 79.35
C ARG A 352 -6.60 79.12 80.83
N GLY A 353 -5.90 80.20 81.19
CA GLY A 353 -6.18 81.03 82.39
C GLY A 353 -5.14 80.92 83.47
#